data_AF-A0A5C7MRQ5-F1
#
_entry.id   AF-A0A5C7MRQ5-F1
#
_cell.length_a   1.000
_cell.length_b   1.000
_cell.length_c   1.000
_cell.angle_alpha   90.00
_cell.angle_beta   90.00
_cell.angle_gamma   90.00
#
_symmetry.space_group_name_H-M   'P 1'
#
loop_
_entity.id
_entity.type
_entity.pdbx_description
1 polymer ?
#
loop_
_entity_poly.entity_id
_entity_poly.type
_entity_poly.pdbx_seq_one_letter_code
_entity_poly.pdbx_strand_id
1 'polypeptide(L)'
;MSVSQELKEWAELAGYSLTTDSIDNPADIFWNQGGEIRFFLREVADGWVNVTCSDRLQPEYFYFAGRTIEIVERFFFGWFGNTMRSNRGMPPLDTPISTEQLAAGYQVAPRQVNGVDRYVLIDPDGAIAAVASGGSISAASDLVPLSIYLHVPPTEIVRSFTNETGEPLFSVLD
;
A
#
# COMPACT_ATOMS: atom_id res chain seq x y z
N MET A 1 3.48 9.97 14.07
CA MET A 1 3.76 9.90 12.61
C MET A 1 3.16 11.08 11.85
N SER A 2 3.58 11.34 10.62
CA SER A 2 2.91 12.27 9.70
C SER A 2 3.02 11.77 8.27
N VAL A 3 1.90 11.69 7.57
CA VAL A 3 1.86 11.43 6.12
C VAL A 3 2.51 12.58 5.34
N SER A 4 3.29 12.26 4.33
CA SER A 4 3.99 13.19 3.44
C SER A 4 3.01 13.99 2.57
N GLN A 5 3.42 15.21 2.21
CA GLN A 5 2.63 16.07 1.34
C GLN A 5 2.45 15.46 -0.06
N GLU A 6 3.49 14.80 -0.58
CA GLU A 6 3.46 14.14 -1.89
C GLU A 6 2.38 13.04 -1.94
N LEU A 7 2.27 12.21 -0.90
CA LEU A 7 1.24 11.18 -0.86
C LEU A 7 -0.17 11.77 -0.73
N LYS A 8 -0.34 12.89 -0.01
CA LYS A 8 -1.64 13.57 0.10
C LYS A 8 -2.13 14.05 -1.25
N GLU A 9 -1.28 14.75 -1.99
CA GLU A 9 -1.59 15.24 -3.34
C GLU A 9 -1.88 14.09 -4.30
N TRP A 10 -1.15 12.98 -4.17
CA TRP A 10 -1.40 11.78 -4.96
C TRP A 10 -2.74 11.10 -4.63
N ALA A 11 -3.10 11.03 -3.35
CA ALA A 11 -4.38 10.52 -2.90
C ALA A 11 -5.55 11.36 -3.44
N GLU A 12 -5.42 12.69 -3.44
CA GLU A 12 -6.43 13.59 -4.01
C GLU A 12 -6.69 13.33 -5.49
N LEU A 13 -5.64 13.09 -6.28
CA LEU A 13 -5.77 12.71 -7.69
C LEU A 13 -6.47 11.36 -7.90
N ALA A 14 -6.39 10.47 -6.90
CA ALA A 14 -7.09 9.19 -6.86
C ALA A 14 -8.51 9.29 -6.28
N GLY A 15 -9.00 10.48 -5.93
CA GLY A 15 -10.33 10.68 -5.35
C GLY A 15 -10.43 10.35 -3.86
N TYR A 16 -9.30 10.33 -3.16
CA TYR A 16 -9.23 10.19 -1.71
C TYR A 16 -8.93 11.53 -1.03
N SER A 17 -9.36 11.67 0.21
CA SER A 17 -9.00 12.78 1.11
C SER A 17 -8.32 12.23 2.35
N LEU A 18 -7.45 13.03 2.96
CA LEU A 18 -6.81 12.70 4.23
C LEU A 18 -7.39 13.56 5.34
N THR A 19 -7.90 12.91 6.38
CA THR A 19 -8.10 13.55 7.68
C THR A 19 -6.91 13.18 8.56
N THR A 20 -6.17 14.18 9.03
CA THR A 20 -5.06 13.95 9.96
C THR A 20 -5.56 13.92 11.39
N ASP A 21 -4.89 13.12 12.20
CA ASP A 21 -5.21 12.91 13.60
C ASP A 21 -5.29 14.22 14.42
N SER A 22 -6.20 14.24 15.40
CA SER A 22 -6.34 15.24 16.45
C SER A 22 -6.56 14.53 17.80
N ILE A 23 -6.12 15.18 18.89
CA ILE A 23 -5.86 14.69 20.28
C ILE A 23 -6.69 13.49 20.84
N ASP A 24 -7.88 13.18 20.33
CA ASP A 24 -8.83 12.22 20.90
C ASP A 24 -9.00 10.89 20.11
N ASN A 25 -8.45 10.71 18.90
CA ASN A 25 -8.54 9.43 18.16
C ASN A 25 -7.36 9.18 17.19
N PRO A 26 -6.32 8.44 17.60
CA PRO A 26 -4.96 8.61 17.10
C PRO A 26 -4.67 7.97 15.73
N ALA A 27 -5.41 8.35 14.69
CA ALA A 27 -5.25 7.79 13.35
C ALA A 27 -5.33 8.85 12.26
N ASP A 28 -4.38 8.78 11.33
CA ASP A 28 -4.51 9.41 10.01
C ASP A 28 -5.46 8.56 9.16
N ILE A 29 -6.43 9.18 8.47
CA ILE A 29 -7.50 8.48 7.77
C ILE A 29 -7.56 8.91 6.31
N PHE A 30 -7.23 7.98 5.41
CA PHE A 30 -7.56 8.12 4.00
C PHE A 30 -8.98 7.63 3.74
N TRP A 31 -9.79 8.42 3.04
CA TRP A 31 -11.17 8.05 2.70
C TRP A 31 -11.57 8.52 1.30
N ASN A 32 -12.31 7.69 0.56
CA ASN A 32 -12.81 8.04 -0.77
C ASN A 32 -14.16 8.79 -0.71
N GLN A 33 -14.70 9.21 -1.87
CA GLN A 33 -15.98 9.92 -1.93
C GLN A 33 -17.10 9.20 -1.14
N GLY A 34 -17.69 9.90 -0.17
CA GLY A 34 -18.75 9.35 0.68
C GLY A 34 -18.27 8.43 1.81
N GLY A 35 -16.96 8.17 1.92
CA GLY A 35 -16.37 7.34 2.96
C GLY A 35 -16.72 5.85 2.83
N GLU A 36 -16.96 5.39 1.61
CA GLU A 36 -17.23 3.97 1.33
C GLU A 36 -16.02 3.12 1.74
N ILE A 37 -14.81 3.54 1.40
CA ILE A 37 -13.57 2.89 1.83
C ILE A 37 -12.80 3.88 2.70
N ARG A 38 -12.40 3.43 3.89
CA ARG A 38 -11.58 4.20 4.83
C ARG A 38 -10.40 3.35 5.30
N PHE A 39 -9.19 3.88 5.13
CA PHE A 39 -7.97 3.31 5.69
C PHE A 39 -7.52 4.13 6.89
N PHE A 40 -7.32 3.48 8.02
CA PHE A 40 -6.86 4.10 9.25
C PHE A 40 -5.41 3.69 9.49
N LEU A 41 -4.52 4.67 9.58
CA LEU A 41 -3.10 4.47 9.79
C LEU A 41 -2.80 4.82 11.25
N ARG A 42 -2.33 3.83 12.01
CA ARG A 42 -2.00 3.99 13.43
C ARG A 42 -0.58 3.56 13.69
N GLU A 43 0.21 4.45 14.28
CA GLU A 43 1.52 4.10 14.82
C GLU A 43 1.33 3.15 16.01
N VAL A 44 2.09 2.07 16.03
CA VAL A 44 2.13 1.10 17.12
C VAL A 44 3.58 0.93 17.60
N ALA A 45 3.81 0.00 18.52
CA ALA A 45 5.14 -0.20 19.11
C ALA A 45 6.23 -0.43 18.05
N ASP A 46 7.46 -0.03 18.39
CA ASP A 46 8.67 -0.25 17.60
C ASP A 46 8.66 0.40 16.20
N GLY A 47 7.88 1.47 16.01
CA GLY A 47 7.84 2.27 14.78
C GLY A 47 6.94 1.68 13.68
N TRP A 48 6.32 0.53 13.93
CA TRP A 48 5.37 -0.08 13.02
C TRP A 48 4.14 0.81 12.84
N VAL A 49 3.57 0.75 11.64
CA VAL A 49 2.33 1.44 11.32
C VAL A 49 1.32 0.39 10.86
N ASN A 50 0.25 0.24 11.64
CA ASN A 50 -0.87 -0.63 11.30
C ASN A 50 -1.87 0.13 10.42
N VAL A 51 -2.27 -0.51 9.34
CA VAL A 51 -3.33 -0.07 8.45
C VAL A 51 -4.53 -0.99 8.63
N THR A 52 -5.63 -0.42 9.11
CA THR A 52 -6.93 -1.10 9.13
C THR A 52 -7.84 -0.49 8.08
N CYS A 53 -8.81 -1.27 7.59
CA CYS A 53 -9.76 -0.85 6.59
C CYS A 53 -11.19 -0.97 7.12
N SER A 54 -12.06 -0.03 6.77
CA SER A 54 -13.51 -0.09 6.95
C SER A 54 -14.16 0.13 5.58
N ASP A 55 -14.91 -0.86 5.13
CA ASP A 55 -15.72 -0.82 3.91
C ASP A 55 -17.19 -0.59 4.30
N ARG A 56 -17.85 0.41 3.70
CA ARG A 56 -19.25 0.80 3.94
C ARG A 56 -19.59 0.91 5.43
N LEU A 57 -18.71 1.57 6.17
CA LEU A 57 -18.81 1.80 7.62
C LEU A 57 -18.90 0.52 8.47
N GLN A 58 -18.52 -0.64 7.91
CA GLN A 58 -18.38 -1.88 8.68
C GLN A 58 -17.23 -1.79 9.70
N PRO A 59 -17.20 -2.66 10.73
CA PRO A 59 -16.08 -2.73 11.66
C PRO A 59 -14.74 -2.82 10.95
N GLU A 60 -13.74 -2.15 11.52
CA GLU A 60 -12.39 -2.15 10.99
C GLU A 60 -11.80 -3.56 11.00
N TYR A 61 -11.10 -3.93 9.92
CA TYR A 61 -10.30 -5.14 9.86
C TYR A 61 -8.84 -4.80 9.55
N PHE A 62 -7.91 -5.60 10.08
CA PHE A 62 -6.50 -5.48 9.74
C PHE A 62 -6.32 -5.68 8.23
N TYR A 63 -5.66 -4.75 7.57
CA TYR A 63 -5.43 -4.81 6.12
C TYR A 63 -3.94 -5.00 5.80
N PHE A 64 -3.10 -4.13 6.35
CA PHE A 64 -1.66 -4.09 6.07
C PHE A 64 -0.90 -3.54 7.29
N ALA A 65 0.38 -3.85 7.41
CA ALA A 65 1.28 -3.13 8.30
C ALA A 65 2.65 -2.96 7.65
N GLY A 66 3.26 -1.79 7.83
CA GLY A 66 4.65 -1.52 7.44
C GLY A 66 5.51 -1.27 8.67
N ARG A 67 6.77 -1.66 8.61
CA ARG A 67 7.74 -1.43 9.70
C ARG A 67 8.03 0.06 9.94
N THR A 68 7.79 0.90 8.93
CA THR A 68 7.88 2.36 9.03
C THR A 68 6.76 3.03 8.24
N ILE A 69 6.54 4.32 8.48
CA ILE A 69 5.56 5.11 7.72
C ILE A 69 5.92 5.15 6.23
N GLU A 70 7.21 5.23 5.88
CA GLU A 70 7.65 5.28 4.49
C GLU A 70 7.20 4.03 3.73
N ILE A 71 7.29 2.83 4.33
CA ILE A 71 6.83 1.58 3.73
C ILE A 71 5.32 1.63 3.48
N VAL A 72 4.55 2.10 4.46
CA VAL A 72 3.10 2.28 4.32
C VAL A 72 2.78 3.29 3.21
N GLU A 73 3.53 4.38 3.10
CA GLU A 73 3.35 5.33 2.01
C GLU A 73 3.64 4.70 0.65
N ARG A 74 4.71 3.90 0.50
CA ARG A 74 5.01 3.22 -0.78
C ARG A 74 3.89 2.27 -1.19
N PHE A 75 3.29 1.57 -0.23
CA PHE A 75 2.09 0.78 -0.48
C PHE A 75 0.95 1.66 -1.03
N PHE A 76 0.67 2.79 -0.38
CA PHE A 76 -0.40 3.70 -0.81
C PHE A 76 -0.12 4.42 -2.14
N PHE A 77 1.14 4.69 -2.49
CA PHE A 77 1.49 5.21 -3.82
C PHE A 77 1.01 4.26 -4.92
N GLY A 78 1.24 2.94 -4.76
CA GLY A 78 0.72 1.93 -5.68
C GLY A 78 -0.81 1.82 -5.66
N TRP A 79 -1.41 1.82 -4.48
CA TRP A 79 -2.87 1.73 -4.31
C TRP A 79 -3.62 2.89 -4.98
N PHE A 80 -3.20 4.12 -4.68
CA PHE A 80 -3.77 5.31 -5.28
C PHE A 80 -3.46 5.41 -6.78
N GLY A 81 -2.31 4.90 -7.25
CA GLY A 81 -2.00 4.85 -8.67
C GLY A 81 -2.98 3.98 -9.45
N ASN A 82 -3.27 2.78 -8.96
CA ASN A 82 -4.29 1.91 -9.56
C ASN A 82 -5.68 2.56 -9.57
N THR A 83 -6.06 3.18 -8.44
CA THR A 83 -7.36 3.87 -8.32
C THR A 83 -7.45 5.05 -9.29
N MET A 84 -6.41 5.88 -9.37
CA MET A 84 -6.34 7.04 -10.26
C MET A 84 -6.53 6.61 -11.72
N ARG A 85 -5.82 5.57 -12.17
CA ARG A 85 -5.98 5.03 -13.53
C ARG A 85 -7.40 4.55 -13.79
N SER A 86 -7.96 3.79 -12.85
CA SER A 86 -9.35 3.29 -12.94
C SER A 86 -10.36 4.43 -13.06
N ASN A 87 -10.25 5.46 -12.21
CA ASN A 87 -11.12 6.63 -12.23
C ASN A 87 -11.04 7.42 -13.55
N ARG A 88 -9.90 7.35 -14.26
CA ARG A 88 -9.69 8.00 -15.56
C ARG A 88 -9.99 7.09 -16.75
N GLY A 89 -10.42 5.85 -16.53
CA GLY A 89 -10.66 4.87 -17.59
C GLY A 89 -9.38 4.48 -18.35
N MET A 90 -8.22 4.62 -17.73
CA MET A 90 -6.95 4.20 -18.32
C MET A 90 -6.81 2.67 -18.27
N PRO A 91 -6.09 2.05 -19.21
CA PRO A 91 -5.81 0.62 -19.16
C PRO A 91 -5.13 0.21 -17.84
N PRO A 92 -5.48 -0.94 -17.24
CA PRO A 92 -4.77 -1.46 -16.07
C PRO A 92 -3.31 -1.73 -16.41
N LEU A 93 -2.43 -1.63 -15.41
CA LEU A 93 -1.03 -1.98 -15.55
C LEU A 93 -0.79 -3.44 -15.18
N ASP A 94 0.16 -4.09 -15.85
CA ASP A 94 0.64 -5.42 -15.50
C ASP A 94 1.57 -5.33 -14.28
N THR A 95 1.00 -5.04 -13.11
CA THR A 95 1.74 -4.98 -11.85
C THR A 95 2.16 -6.40 -11.44
N PRO A 96 3.37 -6.59 -10.89
CA PRO A 96 3.86 -7.92 -10.55
C PRO A 96 3.09 -8.49 -9.36
N ILE A 97 2.43 -9.63 -9.56
CA ILE A 97 1.58 -10.29 -8.56
C ILE A 97 2.08 -11.68 -8.17
N SER A 98 3.16 -12.16 -8.80
CA SER A 98 3.74 -13.48 -8.55
C SER A 98 5.03 -13.38 -7.74
N THR A 99 5.29 -14.33 -6.85
CA THR A 99 6.52 -14.32 -6.03
C THR A 99 7.80 -14.44 -6.85
N GLU A 100 7.72 -14.98 -8.07
CA GLU A 100 8.80 -15.06 -9.04
C GLU A 100 9.20 -13.67 -9.60
N GLN A 101 8.33 -12.66 -9.44
CA GLN A 101 8.55 -11.29 -9.88
C GLN A 101 9.00 -10.36 -8.74
N LEU A 102 9.31 -10.92 -7.56
CA LEU A 102 9.84 -10.14 -6.43
C LEU A 102 11.14 -9.42 -6.84
N ALA A 103 11.32 -8.22 -6.30
CA ALA A 103 12.59 -7.53 -6.39
C ALA A 103 13.73 -8.39 -5.81
N ALA A 104 14.93 -8.25 -6.37
CA ALA A 104 16.08 -9.04 -5.96
C ALA A 104 16.33 -8.94 -4.43
N GLY A 105 16.50 -10.10 -3.78
CA GLY A 105 16.76 -10.21 -2.35
C GLY A 105 15.52 -10.19 -1.46
N TYR A 106 14.36 -9.74 -1.95
CA TYR A 106 13.12 -9.78 -1.20
C TYR A 106 12.50 -11.18 -1.19
N GLN A 107 11.75 -11.48 -0.13
CA GLN A 107 11.02 -12.74 0.00
C GLN A 107 9.61 -12.49 0.53
N VAL A 108 8.66 -13.30 0.09
CA VAL A 108 7.33 -13.39 0.70
C VAL A 108 7.22 -14.75 1.38
N ALA A 109 6.84 -14.75 2.66
CA ALA A 109 6.74 -15.98 3.44
C ALA A 109 5.57 -15.96 4.43
N PRO A 110 4.95 -17.11 4.74
CA PRO A 110 3.98 -17.19 5.82
C PRO A 110 4.66 -17.02 7.19
N ARG A 111 4.02 -16.28 8.09
CA ARG A 111 4.41 -16.08 9.49
C ARG A 111 3.19 -15.93 10.40
N GLN A 112 3.35 -16.37 11.63
CA GLN A 112 2.42 -16.05 12.71
C GLN A 112 2.68 -14.63 13.21
N VAL A 113 1.68 -13.74 13.06
CA VAL A 113 1.73 -12.36 13.54
C VAL A 113 0.52 -12.14 14.44
N ASN A 114 0.77 -11.85 15.72
CA ASN A 114 -0.26 -11.69 16.76
C ASN A 114 -1.21 -12.90 16.85
N GLY A 115 -0.69 -14.11 16.69
CA GLY A 115 -1.46 -15.36 16.75
C GLY A 115 -2.33 -15.66 15.53
N VAL A 116 -2.13 -14.93 14.42
CA VAL A 116 -2.82 -15.14 13.14
C VAL A 116 -1.78 -15.48 12.06
N ASP A 117 -2.06 -16.50 11.24
CA ASP A 117 -1.26 -16.79 10.05
C ASP A 117 -1.43 -15.67 9.03
N ARG A 118 -0.30 -15.06 8.65
CA ARG A 118 -0.21 -13.96 7.68
C ARG A 118 0.94 -14.21 6.72
N TYR A 119 1.01 -13.40 5.67
CA TYR A 119 2.18 -13.33 4.81
C TYR A 119 2.94 -12.03 5.09
N VAL A 120 4.25 -12.13 5.02
CA VAL A 120 5.15 -11.01 5.29
C VAL A 120 6.12 -10.82 4.14
N LEU A 121 6.48 -9.56 3.90
CA LEU A 121 7.57 -9.18 3.02
C LEU A 121 8.85 -9.08 3.87
N ILE A 122 9.85 -9.86 3.52
CA ILE A 122 11.17 -9.87 4.14
C ILE A 122 12.12 -9.14 3.20
N ASP A 123 12.85 -8.16 3.74
CA ASP A 123 13.85 -7.38 3.00
C ASP A 123 15.16 -8.17 2.79
N PRO A 124 16.10 -7.66 1.95
CA PRO A 124 17.37 -8.34 1.68
C PRO A 124 18.27 -8.53 2.91
N ASP A 125 18.07 -7.75 3.98
CA ASP A 125 18.78 -7.88 5.25
C ASP A 125 18.14 -8.94 6.17
N GLY A 126 17.04 -9.55 5.74
CA GLY A 126 16.33 -10.60 6.46
C GLY A 126 15.33 -10.08 7.49
N ALA A 127 15.06 -8.77 7.53
CA ALA A 127 14.07 -8.18 8.43
C ALA A 127 12.68 -8.13 7.79
N ILE A 128 11.64 -8.19 8.63
CA ILE A 128 10.26 -8.07 8.14
C ILE A 128 9.97 -6.61 7.86
N ALA A 129 9.73 -6.28 6.59
CA ALA A 129 9.40 -4.94 6.13
C ALA A 129 7.90 -4.64 6.19
N ALA A 130 7.07 -5.64 5.84
CA ALA A 130 5.61 -5.46 5.79
C ALA A 130 4.84 -6.76 6.06
N VAL A 131 3.56 -6.63 6.43
CA VAL A 131 2.64 -7.72 6.74
C VAL A 131 1.32 -7.47 6.00
N ALA A 132 0.79 -8.49 5.32
CA ALA A 132 -0.51 -8.43 4.64
C ALA A 132 -1.58 -9.24 5.39
N SER A 133 -2.84 -8.84 5.24
CA SER A 133 -3.98 -9.52 5.89
C SER A 133 -4.49 -10.76 5.14
N GLY A 134 -4.19 -10.84 3.85
CA GLY A 134 -4.76 -11.81 2.92
C GLY A 134 -4.15 -13.21 2.94
N GLY A 135 -4.81 -14.12 2.21
CA GLY A 135 -4.23 -15.42 1.84
C GLY A 135 -3.10 -15.26 0.82
N SER A 136 -2.50 -16.36 0.36
CA SER A 136 -1.31 -16.31 -0.51
C SER A 136 -1.48 -15.41 -1.73
N ILE A 137 -2.64 -15.47 -2.40
CA ILE A 137 -2.92 -14.69 -3.61
C ILE A 137 -3.06 -13.19 -3.30
N SER A 138 -3.91 -12.83 -2.33
CA SER A 138 -4.12 -11.41 -2.00
C SER A 138 -2.92 -10.78 -1.31
N ALA A 139 -2.18 -11.55 -0.52
CA ALA A 139 -0.92 -11.08 0.02
C ALA A 139 0.13 -10.86 -1.07
N ALA A 140 0.20 -11.71 -2.09
CA ALA A 140 1.12 -11.52 -3.20
C ALA A 140 0.79 -10.25 -4.00
N SER A 141 -0.48 -9.97 -4.25
CA SER A 141 -0.89 -8.72 -4.95
C SER A 141 -0.55 -7.45 -4.17
N ASP A 142 -0.43 -7.52 -2.85
CA ASP A 142 -0.04 -6.36 -2.03
C ASP A 142 1.49 -6.28 -1.87
N LEU A 143 2.16 -7.39 -1.57
CA LEU A 143 3.55 -7.43 -1.15
C LEU A 143 4.55 -7.49 -2.32
N VAL A 144 4.19 -8.12 -3.44
CA VAL A 144 5.10 -8.22 -4.59
C VAL A 144 5.30 -6.85 -5.26
N PRO A 145 4.25 -6.06 -5.60
CA PRO A 145 4.45 -4.72 -6.13
C PRO A 145 5.19 -3.82 -5.14
N LEU A 146 4.91 -3.95 -3.85
CA LEU A 146 5.60 -3.20 -2.81
C LEU A 146 7.11 -3.44 -2.84
N SER A 147 7.57 -4.67 -3.11
CA SER A 147 8.99 -4.96 -3.26
C SER A 147 9.64 -4.13 -4.37
N ILE A 148 8.94 -3.86 -5.49
CA ILE A 148 9.43 -2.99 -6.56
C ILE A 148 9.40 -1.53 -6.12
N TYR A 149 8.28 -1.08 -5.54
CA TYR A 149 8.09 0.31 -5.08
C TYR A 149 9.14 0.76 -4.06
N LEU A 150 9.62 -0.15 -3.21
CA LEU A 150 10.64 0.16 -2.20
C LEU A 150 12.03 0.45 -2.80
N HIS A 151 12.29 0.10 -4.07
CA HIS A 151 13.58 0.35 -4.74
C HIS A 151 13.64 1.67 -5.51
N VAL A 152 12.52 2.36 -5.65
CA VAL A 152 12.40 3.53 -6.53
C VAL A 152 11.86 4.72 -5.75
N PRO A 153 12.19 5.96 -6.15
CA PRO A 153 11.59 7.13 -5.54
C PRO A 153 10.07 7.17 -5.85
N PRO A 154 9.24 7.75 -4.96
CA PRO A 154 7.80 7.90 -5.19
C PRO A 154 7.45 8.56 -6.53
N THR A 155 8.28 9.50 -6.99
CA THR A 155 8.13 10.17 -8.27
C THR A 155 8.17 9.22 -9.47
N GLU A 156 8.94 8.14 -9.43
CA GLU A 156 8.94 7.12 -10.49
C GLU A 156 7.67 6.28 -10.47
N ILE A 157 7.13 5.98 -9.29
CA ILE A 157 5.84 5.29 -9.14
C ILE A 157 4.72 6.14 -9.76
N VAL A 158 4.65 7.41 -9.36
CA VAL A 158 3.67 8.38 -9.90
C VAL A 158 3.82 8.51 -11.42
N ARG A 159 5.06 8.61 -11.91
CA ARG A 159 5.34 8.69 -13.36
C ARG A 159 4.81 7.45 -14.10
N SER A 160 5.03 6.25 -13.57
CA SER A 160 4.52 5.02 -14.16
C SER A 160 3.00 4.96 -14.21
N PHE A 161 2.33 5.30 -13.10
CA PHE A 161 0.86 5.27 -13.07
C PHE A 161 0.21 6.33 -13.94
N THR A 162 0.87 7.48 -14.16
CA THR A 162 0.37 8.55 -15.03
C THR A 162 0.72 8.36 -16.51
N ASN A 163 1.72 7.53 -16.84
CA ASN A 163 2.08 7.20 -18.22
C ASN A 163 1.01 6.29 -18.86
N GLU A 164 0.57 6.60 -20.08
CA GLU A 164 -0.41 5.80 -20.82
C GLU A 164 0.02 4.33 -20.95
N THR A 165 1.32 4.07 -21.12
CA THR A 165 1.89 2.72 -21.31
C THR A 165 2.41 2.07 -20.03
N GLY A 166 2.43 2.78 -18.89
CA GLY A 166 2.93 2.26 -17.61
C GLY A 166 4.44 2.43 -17.35
N GLU A 167 5.21 2.87 -18.35
CA GLU A 167 6.66 3.03 -18.22
C GLU A 167 7.04 4.11 -17.18
N PRO A 168 8.14 3.94 -16.43
CA PRO A 168 9.19 2.93 -16.63
C PRO A 168 9.00 1.59 -15.89
N LEU A 169 8.19 1.53 -14.85
CA LEU A 169 8.08 0.36 -13.97
C LEU A 169 7.21 -0.76 -14.52
N PHE A 170 6.26 -0.44 -15.40
CA PHE A 170 5.21 -1.36 -15.84
C PHE A 170 4.98 -1.29 -17.35
N SER A 171 4.22 -2.26 -17.84
CA SER A 171 3.49 -2.20 -19.09
C SER A 171 1.99 -2.15 -18.81
N VAL A 172 1.18 -1.85 -19.83
CA VAL A 172 -0.26 -2.10 -19.77
C VAL A 172 -0.52 -3.61 -19.81
N LEU A 173 -1.57 -4.03 -19.10
CA LEU A 173 -2.06 -5.40 -19.16
C LEU A 173 -2.84 -5.61 -20.47
N ASP A 174 -2.46 -6.65 -21.22
CA ASP A 174 -3.08 -7.03 -22.50
C ASP A 174 -4.53 -7.56 -22.35
#